data_AF-A0A452Z2Y2-F1
#
_entry.id   AF-A0A452Z2Y2-F1
#
_cell.length_a   1.000
_cell.length_b   1.000
_cell.length_c   1.000
_cell.angle_alpha   90.00
_cell.angle_beta   90.00
_cell.angle_gamma   90.00
#
_symmetry.space_group_name_H-M   'P 1'
#
loop_
_entity.id
_entity.type
_entity.pdbx_description
1 polymer ?
#
loop_
_entity_poly.entity_id
_entity_poly.type
_entity_poly.pdbx_seq_one_letter_code
_entity_poly.pdbx_strand_id
1 'polypeptide(L)'
;WRRRGEATGPRAGIRCTRRDGLTCDHPRATCHGQYIPRPPDSPVRLPFLRAISPRSHALPPIRTHTHKHTQIHLPRSSTPVVLPHRWSSTALPPSSAQLRSGEVGRMPSVSRAVCVQRPTTSGGGRSREAARSVAAPRARQAKSKAVTHPARGRHCSPPNAVAAPMPATKKRVFHFGKGKSEGNKAMKDLLGGKGANLAEMASIGLSVPPGFTVSTEACEQYQAAGRALPPGLWEETLEGLRWVEEYMGARLGDPARPLLLSVRSGAAVSMPGMMDTVLNLGLNDEVAAGLAAKSGDRFAYDSYRRFLDMFGNVVMDIPHALFEEKLEAMKAAKGVDNDTDLTANDLRELVGQYKNVYVEAKGEQFPSDPKRQLQLAVLAVFDSWDSPRANKYRSINQITGLRGTAVNVQCMVFGNMGNTSGTGVLFTRNPSTGEKKLYGEFLVNAQV
;
A
#
# COMPACT_ATOMS: atom_id res chain seq x y z
N TRP A 1 -35.13 -55.78 25.04
CA TRP A 1 -35.39 -57.20 24.71
C TRP A 1 -36.88 -57.52 24.78
N ARG A 2 -37.44 -58.39 23.93
CA ARG A 2 -36.88 -59.00 22.70
C ARG A 2 -37.04 -58.02 21.51
N ARG A 3 -36.50 -56.79 21.64
CA ARG A 3 -37.16 -55.57 21.14
C ARG A 3 -36.41 -54.91 19.98
N ARG A 4 -37.16 -54.68 18.90
CA ARG A 4 -37.33 -53.45 18.11
C ARG A 4 -36.10 -52.87 17.39
N GLY A 5 -36.24 -52.30 16.19
CA GLY A 5 -37.48 -52.07 15.42
C GLY A 5 -37.23 -51.67 13.97
N GLU A 6 -38.26 -51.14 13.31
CA GLU A 6 -38.21 -50.63 11.93
C GLU A 6 -37.16 -49.49 11.75
N ALA A 7 -36.68 -49.15 10.54
CA ALA A 7 -37.34 -49.24 9.24
C ALA A 7 -36.40 -49.39 8.02
N THR A 8 -37.00 -49.73 6.88
CA THR A 8 -36.44 -49.67 5.51
C THR A 8 -36.37 -48.21 5.01
N GLY A 9 -35.55 -47.83 4.01
CA GLY A 9 -34.58 -48.58 3.19
C GLY A 9 -34.44 -47.92 1.78
N PRO A 10 -33.29 -48.01 1.06
CA PRO A 10 -33.21 -47.45 -0.31
C PRO A 10 -32.51 -48.32 -1.39
N ARG A 11 -32.95 -48.13 -2.65
CA ARG A 11 -32.25 -48.29 -3.96
C ARG A 11 -31.79 -49.68 -4.47
N ALA A 12 -32.39 -50.08 -5.61
CA ALA A 12 -31.72 -50.47 -6.87
C ALA A 12 -32.76 -50.44 -8.03
N GLY A 13 -32.45 -50.29 -9.32
CA GLY A 13 -31.18 -49.93 -9.98
C GLY A 13 -30.88 -50.74 -11.25
N ILE A 14 -30.95 -50.14 -12.45
CA ILE A 14 -30.56 -50.74 -13.74
C ILE A 14 -29.68 -49.75 -14.54
N ARG A 15 -28.80 -50.24 -15.44
CA ARG A 15 -27.73 -49.49 -16.15
C ARG A 15 -27.79 -49.63 -17.69
N CYS A 16 -26.97 -48.80 -18.34
CA CYS A 16 -26.35 -48.88 -19.69
C CYS A 16 -26.82 -47.78 -20.66
N THR A 17 -25.99 -47.11 -21.49
CA THR A 17 -24.49 -47.04 -21.55
C THR A 17 -24.07 -45.71 -22.21
N ARG A 18 -22.76 -45.39 -22.23
CA ARG A 18 -22.16 -44.30 -23.04
C ARG A 18 -22.17 -44.69 -24.56
N ARG A 19 -21.81 -43.85 -25.56
CA ARG A 19 -20.87 -42.71 -25.60
C ARG A 19 -20.98 -41.86 -26.90
N ASP A 20 -20.30 -40.71 -26.88
CA ASP A 20 -19.79 -39.87 -28.00
C ASP A 20 -20.78 -39.21 -28.99
N GLY A 21 -20.48 -37.94 -29.32
CA GLY A 21 -21.14 -37.12 -30.33
C GLY A 21 -20.08 -36.33 -31.12
N LEU A 22 -20.38 -35.99 -32.38
CA LEU A 22 -19.39 -35.56 -33.38
C LEU A 22 -19.13 -34.05 -33.42
N THR A 23 -17.95 -33.71 -33.95
CA THR A 23 -17.56 -32.38 -34.44
C THR A 23 -18.23 -32.05 -35.78
N CYS A 24 -18.57 -30.77 -36.04
CA CYS A 24 -18.04 -29.97 -37.16
C CYS A 24 -18.79 -28.63 -37.42
N ASP A 25 -17.98 -27.62 -37.76
CA ASP A 25 -18.17 -26.56 -38.77
C ASP A 25 -19.34 -25.53 -38.77
N HIS A 26 -18.88 -24.27 -38.90
CA HIS A 26 -19.54 -23.08 -39.47
C HIS A 26 -19.83 -23.25 -40.99
N PRO A 27 -20.59 -22.38 -41.72
CA PRO A 27 -20.73 -20.93 -41.48
C PRO A 27 -22.04 -20.19 -41.89
N ARG A 28 -22.06 -18.86 -41.60
CA ARG A 28 -22.73 -17.75 -42.33
C ARG A 28 -24.25 -17.80 -42.63
N ALA A 29 -24.95 -16.79 -42.11
CA ALA A 29 -26.00 -16.06 -42.85
C ALA A 29 -25.99 -14.56 -42.45
N THR A 30 -26.30 -13.66 -43.38
CA THR A 30 -26.30 -12.19 -43.18
C THR A 30 -27.55 -11.56 -43.78
N CYS A 31 -28.17 -10.59 -43.09
CA CYS A 31 -29.27 -9.78 -43.62
C CYS A 31 -29.03 -8.26 -43.40
N HIS A 32 -29.43 -7.46 -44.38
CA HIS A 32 -29.55 -5.99 -44.31
C HIS A 32 -30.91 -5.58 -43.69
N GLY A 33 -31.20 -4.34 -43.27
CA GLY A 33 -30.41 -3.09 -43.16
C GLY A 33 -31.34 -1.84 -42.99
N GLN A 34 -30.77 -0.62 -42.87
CA GLN A 34 -31.44 0.73 -42.94
C GLN A 34 -32.46 1.06 -41.79
N TYR A 35 -32.45 2.12 -40.94
CA TYR A 35 -32.09 3.58 -41.02
C TYR A 35 -33.07 4.36 -41.95
N ILE A 36 -33.86 5.40 -41.59
CA ILE A 36 -33.81 6.66 -40.74
C ILE A 36 -35.32 7.15 -40.54
N PRO A 37 -35.82 8.11 -39.68
CA PRO A 37 -35.29 9.16 -38.75
C PRO A 37 -35.98 9.21 -37.32
N ARG A 38 -36.17 10.42 -36.72
CA ARG A 38 -37.17 10.86 -35.69
C ARG A 38 -38.05 12.00 -36.28
N PRO A 39 -39.10 12.58 -35.61
CA PRO A 39 -38.93 13.76 -34.72
C PRO A 39 -39.98 13.84 -33.53
N PRO A 40 -40.56 14.97 -33.01
CA PRO A 40 -40.43 15.30 -31.57
C PRO A 40 -41.70 15.80 -30.79
N ASP A 41 -41.49 16.26 -29.54
CA ASP A 41 -42.30 17.17 -28.67
C ASP A 41 -43.78 16.84 -28.34
N SER A 42 -44.22 16.86 -27.07
CA SER A 42 -44.58 18.09 -26.33
C SER A 42 -44.89 17.83 -24.83
N PRO A 43 -44.92 18.86 -23.94
CA PRO A 43 -45.05 18.69 -22.48
C PRO A 43 -46.47 18.86 -21.89
N VAL A 44 -46.67 18.41 -20.64
CA VAL A 44 -47.89 18.61 -19.82
C VAL A 44 -47.64 19.62 -18.68
N ARG A 45 -48.69 20.31 -18.21
CA ARG A 45 -48.61 21.49 -17.33
C ARG A 45 -49.58 21.44 -16.13
N LEU A 46 -49.16 22.10 -15.02
CA LEU A 46 -50.01 22.74 -13.99
C LEU A 46 -50.78 21.79 -13.02
N PRO A 47 -51.27 22.28 -11.84
CA PRO A 47 -51.43 23.68 -11.42
C PRO A 47 -50.73 24.16 -10.14
N PHE A 48 -50.71 25.50 -9.99
CA PHE A 48 -50.38 26.26 -8.77
C PHE A 48 -51.42 26.06 -7.65
N LEU A 49 -51.02 26.21 -6.37
CA LEU A 49 -51.49 27.34 -5.52
C LEU A 49 -50.83 27.42 -4.12
N ARG A 50 -50.71 28.67 -3.65
CA ARG A 50 -50.53 29.15 -2.25
C ARG A 50 -49.29 28.73 -1.44
N ALA A 51 -48.41 29.71 -1.25
CA ALA A 51 -47.59 29.82 -0.05
C ALA A 51 -48.44 30.13 1.20
N ILE A 52 -47.94 29.74 2.38
CA ILE A 52 -48.47 30.08 3.71
C ILE A 52 -47.28 30.53 4.57
N SER A 53 -47.43 31.59 5.36
CA SER A 53 -46.34 32.07 6.24
C SER A 53 -46.29 31.28 7.55
N PRO A 54 -45.11 31.16 8.19
CA PRO A 54 -45.01 30.57 9.52
C PRO A 54 -45.65 31.49 10.56
N ARG A 55 -46.84 31.14 11.05
CA ARG A 55 -47.38 31.74 12.27
C ARG A 55 -46.64 31.19 13.48
N SER A 56 -46.08 32.09 14.27
CA SER A 56 -45.58 31.80 15.61
C SER A 56 -46.73 31.36 16.53
N HIS A 57 -46.55 30.24 17.21
CA HIS A 57 -47.39 29.82 18.33
C HIS A 57 -46.53 29.71 19.60
N ALA A 58 -46.86 30.51 20.60
CA ALA A 58 -46.25 30.41 21.92
C ALA A 58 -46.89 29.26 22.71
N LEU A 59 -46.08 28.56 23.52
CA LEU A 59 -46.54 27.64 24.54
C LEU A 59 -46.48 28.32 25.92
N PRO A 60 -47.49 28.12 26.81
CA PRO A 60 -47.52 28.75 28.12
C PRO A 60 -46.57 28.07 29.13
N PRO A 61 -46.12 28.78 30.18
CA PRO A 61 -45.19 28.26 31.17
C PRO A 61 -45.86 27.36 32.21
N ILE A 62 -45.14 26.33 32.66
CA ILE A 62 -45.49 25.52 33.85
C ILE A 62 -44.41 25.69 34.91
N ARG A 63 -44.83 25.67 36.18
CA ARG A 63 -44.04 26.19 37.32
C ARG A 63 -42.96 25.23 37.83
N THR A 64 -41.95 25.86 38.44
CA THR A 64 -40.99 25.28 39.37
C THR A 64 -41.63 24.44 40.48
N HIS A 65 -40.99 23.33 40.87
CA HIS A 65 -41.05 22.84 42.25
C HIS A 65 -39.65 22.39 42.71
N THR A 66 -39.28 22.80 43.93
CA THR A 66 -37.98 22.55 44.55
C THR A 66 -38.11 21.59 45.74
N HIS A 67 -37.33 20.51 45.79
CA HIS A 67 -36.92 19.83 47.03
C HIS A 67 -35.56 19.14 46.75
N LYS A 68 -34.45 19.61 47.32
CA LYS A 68 -33.90 19.40 48.70
C LYS A 68 -33.10 18.09 48.84
N HIS A 69 -31.90 18.23 49.41
CA HIS A 69 -30.92 17.17 49.65
C HIS A 69 -31.40 16.10 50.65
N THR A 70 -30.85 14.90 50.51
CA THR A 70 -30.39 14.10 51.67
C THR A 70 -29.06 13.43 51.34
N GLN A 71 -28.05 13.54 52.21
CA GLN A 71 -26.84 12.71 52.19
C GLN A 71 -27.05 11.48 53.08
N ILE A 72 -26.40 10.34 52.77
CA ILE A 72 -26.29 9.20 53.69
C ILE A 72 -24.83 8.75 53.75
N HIS A 73 -24.37 8.36 54.94
CA HIS A 73 -22.97 8.10 55.26
C HIS A 73 -22.49 6.69 54.92
N LEU A 74 -21.18 6.58 54.64
CA LEU A 74 -20.38 5.36 54.73
C LEU A 74 -20.14 4.95 56.20
N PRO A 75 -20.09 3.65 56.51
CA PRO A 75 -19.19 3.10 57.52
C PRO A 75 -17.85 2.69 56.90
N ARG A 76 -16.76 2.76 57.69
CA ARG A 76 -15.43 2.21 57.35
C ARG A 76 -15.17 0.94 58.17
N SER A 77 -14.33 0.04 57.65
CA SER A 77 -13.56 -0.92 58.45
C SER A 77 -12.09 -0.97 57.98
N SER A 78 -11.21 -1.24 58.93
CA SER A 78 -9.76 -1.53 58.76
C SER A 78 -9.56 -3.07 58.70
N THR A 79 -8.40 -3.68 58.43
CA THR A 79 -6.96 -3.35 58.64
C THR A 79 -6.06 -3.88 57.49
N PRO A 80 -4.74 -3.55 57.44
CA PRO A 80 -3.90 -3.75 56.24
C PRO A 80 -2.99 -5.00 56.24
N VAL A 81 -2.42 -5.33 55.07
CA VAL A 81 -1.32 -6.31 54.90
C VAL A 81 -0.14 -5.73 54.09
N VAL A 82 1.00 -5.69 54.77
CA VAL A 82 2.45 -5.63 54.42
C VAL A 82 2.92 -5.53 52.94
N LEU A 83 3.91 -4.64 52.74
CA LEU A 83 4.81 -4.37 51.57
C LEU A 83 5.85 -5.52 51.33
N PRO A 84 6.69 -5.59 50.25
CA PRO A 84 7.38 -4.52 49.47
C PRO A 84 7.25 -4.70 47.93
N HIS A 85 7.84 -3.90 47.01
CA HIS A 85 9.09 -3.13 46.99
C HIS A 85 8.98 -1.70 46.39
N ARG A 86 10.06 -0.94 46.57
CA ARG A 86 10.19 0.50 46.33
C ARG A 86 11.27 0.76 45.28
N TRP A 87 10.93 1.43 44.17
CA TRP A 87 11.89 2.16 43.32
C TRP A 87 11.37 3.60 43.17
N SER A 88 12.26 4.57 43.31
CA SER A 88 11.93 6.00 43.40
C SER A 88 12.55 6.78 42.25
N SER A 89 11.84 7.78 41.73
CA SER A 89 12.39 8.82 40.87
C SER A 89 11.73 10.15 41.16
N THR A 90 12.52 11.22 41.13
CA THR A 90 12.18 12.52 41.72
C THR A 90 11.43 13.40 40.72
N ALA A 91 10.38 14.09 41.19
CA ALA A 91 9.66 15.09 40.38
C ALA A 91 10.37 16.45 40.37
N LEU A 92 10.25 17.18 39.26
CA LEU A 92 10.63 18.59 39.13
C LEU A 92 9.37 19.45 38.88
N PRO A 93 9.36 20.72 39.30
CA PRO A 93 8.15 21.56 39.30
C PRO A 93 7.78 22.10 37.90
N PRO A 94 6.49 22.40 37.66
CA PRO A 94 6.06 23.03 36.41
C PRO A 94 6.41 24.53 36.37
N SER A 95 6.80 25.02 35.19
CA SER A 95 6.93 26.45 34.90
C SER A 95 5.72 26.92 34.08
N SER A 96 5.16 28.09 34.43
CA SER A 96 3.99 28.67 33.77
C SER A 96 4.38 29.68 32.69
N ALA A 97 3.81 29.53 31.50
CA ALA A 97 3.90 30.50 30.41
C ALA A 97 2.54 30.66 29.74
N GLN A 98 1.99 31.87 29.77
CA GLN A 98 0.67 32.18 29.18
C GLN A 98 0.79 32.42 27.67
N LEU A 99 0.08 31.63 26.87
CA LEU A 99 -0.15 31.93 25.46
C LEU A 99 -1.26 32.99 25.35
N ARG A 100 -0.97 34.10 24.66
CA ARG A 100 -1.98 35.07 24.23
C ARG A 100 -2.50 34.70 22.85
N SER A 101 -3.80 34.78 22.65
CA SER A 101 -4.43 34.70 21.32
C SER A 101 -4.09 35.95 20.51
N GLY A 102 -3.81 35.75 19.21
CA GLY A 102 -3.66 36.80 18.20
C GLY A 102 -4.60 36.52 17.02
N GLU A 103 -5.04 37.57 16.34
CA GLU A 103 -6.18 37.51 15.43
C GLU A 103 -5.86 36.91 14.06
N VAL A 104 -6.88 36.34 13.40
CA VAL A 104 -6.78 35.70 12.08
C VAL A 104 -7.06 36.71 10.97
N GLY A 105 -6.00 37.26 10.38
CA GLY A 105 -6.08 38.06 9.15
C GLY A 105 -6.29 37.18 7.90
N ARG A 106 -7.29 37.50 7.07
CA ARG A 106 -7.50 36.89 5.75
C ARG A 106 -6.67 37.57 4.65
N MET A 107 -6.48 36.85 3.53
CA MET A 107 -6.11 37.24 2.15
C MET A 107 -4.72 36.74 1.67
N PRO A 108 -4.51 36.58 0.36
CA PRO A 108 -5.39 35.94 -0.63
C PRO A 108 -4.65 34.87 -1.47
N SER A 109 -5.29 34.30 -2.49
CA SER A 109 -4.69 33.31 -3.40
C SER A 109 -3.58 33.91 -4.28
N VAL A 110 -2.52 33.13 -4.56
CA VAL A 110 -1.48 33.47 -5.53
C VAL A 110 -1.19 32.27 -6.44
N SER A 111 -1.04 32.54 -7.74
CA SER A 111 -0.98 31.53 -8.80
C SER A 111 0.36 30.80 -8.93
N ARG A 112 0.29 29.61 -9.54
CA ARG A 112 1.42 28.76 -9.96
C ARG A 112 2.39 29.54 -10.86
N ALA A 113 3.67 29.61 -10.48
CA ALA A 113 4.75 30.11 -11.34
C ALA A 113 5.61 28.95 -11.87
N VAL A 114 5.82 28.89 -13.19
CA VAL A 114 6.71 27.90 -13.85
C VAL A 114 8.06 28.56 -14.09
N CYS A 115 9.14 27.96 -13.58
CA CYS A 115 10.49 28.49 -13.77
C CYS A 115 11.16 27.85 -15.00
N VAL A 116 11.38 28.66 -16.05
CA VAL A 116 12.12 28.26 -17.26
C VAL A 116 13.57 28.71 -17.11
N GLN A 117 14.52 27.78 -17.15
CA GLN A 117 15.95 28.10 -17.11
C GLN A 117 16.46 28.54 -18.50
N ARG A 118 17.23 29.63 -18.53
CA ARG A 118 18.06 30.02 -19.70
C ARG A 118 19.51 29.57 -19.46
N PRO A 119 20.22 29.05 -20.48
CA PRO A 119 21.67 28.83 -20.38
C PRO A 119 22.44 30.15 -20.32
N THR A 120 23.60 30.14 -19.66
CA THR A 120 24.56 31.24 -19.65
C THR A 120 25.50 31.16 -20.86
N THR A 121 25.83 32.32 -21.44
CA THR A 121 26.79 32.45 -22.54
C THR A 121 28.19 32.76 -22.03
N SER A 122 29.19 32.06 -22.55
CA SER A 122 30.61 32.50 -22.54
C SER A 122 31.14 32.45 -23.98
N GLY A 123 32.08 33.34 -24.33
CA GLY A 123 32.57 33.46 -25.70
C GLY A 123 33.85 34.29 -25.83
N GLY A 124 34.59 34.05 -26.91
CA GLY A 124 35.94 34.60 -27.16
C GLY A 124 37.05 33.76 -26.51
N GLY A 125 38.00 33.15 -27.23
CA GLY A 125 38.11 32.94 -28.68
C GLY A 125 39.28 33.70 -29.33
N ARG A 126 40.23 32.95 -29.92
CA ARG A 126 41.11 33.42 -31.01
C ARG A 126 41.71 32.24 -31.79
N SER A 127 41.78 32.43 -33.11
CA SER A 127 42.20 31.49 -34.15
C SER A 127 43.72 31.36 -34.34
N ARG A 128 44.17 30.28 -34.98
CA ARG A 128 45.09 30.36 -36.15
C ARG A 128 45.10 29.09 -37.01
N GLU A 129 45.76 29.20 -38.17
CA GLU A 129 45.90 28.22 -39.27
C GLU A 129 46.53 26.86 -38.81
N ALA A 130 46.54 25.75 -39.58
CA ALA A 130 46.59 25.61 -41.04
C ALA A 130 46.07 24.25 -41.57
N ALA A 131 46.05 24.08 -42.90
CA ALA A 131 45.59 22.86 -43.58
C ALA A 131 46.74 22.00 -44.14
N ARG A 132 46.54 20.68 -44.18
CA ARG A 132 46.91 19.79 -45.32
C ARG A 132 46.31 18.39 -45.19
N SER A 133 46.44 17.60 -46.24
CA SER A 133 45.66 16.38 -46.53
C SER A 133 46.57 15.18 -46.88
N VAL A 134 45.94 14.08 -47.36
CA VAL A 134 46.49 12.97 -48.18
C VAL A 134 46.75 11.61 -47.48
N ALA A 135 46.35 10.55 -48.20
CA ALA A 135 46.72 9.12 -48.13
C ALA A 135 46.33 8.24 -46.92
N ALA A 136 45.43 7.28 -47.21
CA ALA A 136 45.59 5.88 -46.80
C ALA A 136 46.36 5.11 -47.89
N PRO A 137 46.91 3.91 -47.61
CA PRO A 137 46.60 2.79 -48.52
C PRO A 137 46.51 1.37 -47.89
N ARG A 138 45.57 0.59 -48.44
CA ARG A 138 45.63 -0.85 -48.78
C ARG A 138 46.12 -1.90 -47.76
N ALA A 139 45.14 -2.61 -47.20
CA ALA A 139 44.87 -4.06 -47.37
C ALA A 139 45.99 -5.04 -47.81
N ARG A 140 45.99 -6.23 -47.17
CA ARG A 140 46.52 -7.50 -47.72
C ARG A 140 45.54 -8.67 -47.50
N GLN A 141 45.46 -9.58 -48.47
CA GLN A 141 44.77 -10.87 -48.36
C GLN A 141 45.78 -12.03 -48.45
N ALA A 142 45.58 -13.09 -47.68
CA ALA A 142 46.09 -14.45 -47.92
C ALA A 142 45.14 -15.43 -47.22
N LYS A 143 44.26 -16.13 -47.95
CA LYS A 143 44.46 -17.41 -48.63
C LYS A 143 44.43 -18.63 -47.70
N SER A 144 43.35 -19.39 -47.88
CA SER A 144 42.97 -20.66 -47.26
C SER A 144 43.96 -21.81 -47.50
N LYS A 145 43.84 -22.84 -46.65
CA LYS A 145 43.82 -24.25 -47.07
C LYS A 145 43.06 -25.11 -46.06
N ALA A 146 42.37 -26.13 -46.54
CA ALA A 146 41.72 -27.17 -45.74
C ALA A 146 42.30 -28.54 -46.12
N VAL A 147 42.38 -29.46 -45.16
CA VAL A 147 42.74 -30.88 -45.35
C VAL A 147 41.85 -31.72 -44.43
N THR A 148 41.51 -32.93 -44.86
CA THR A 148 40.47 -33.79 -44.29
C THR A 148 40.97 -34.78 -43.21
N HIS A 149 40.01 -35.34 -42.47
CA HIS A 149 40.20 -36.45 -41.52
C HIS A 149 40.82 -37.72 -42.15
N PRO A 150 41.32 -38.63 -41.31
CA PRO A 150 40.57 -39.87 -41.05
C PRO A 150 40.17 -40.02 -39.57
N ALA A 151 39.40 -41.07 -39.26
CA ALA A 151 38.77 -41.27 -37.94
C ALA A 151 38.84 -42.72 -37.46
N ARG A 152 38.95 -42.92 -36.13
CA ARG A 152 38.20 -43.89 -35.31
C ARG A 152 38.76 -43.94 -33.88
N GLY A 153 37.88 -43.91 -32.88
CA GLY A 153 38.21 -44.12 -31.47
C GLY A 153 36.93 -44.07 -30.61
N ARG A 154 36.39 -45.23 -30.24
CA ARG A 154 35.25 -45.32 -29.29
C ARG A 154 35.81 -45.32 -27.87
N HIS A 155 35.47 -44.34 -27.05
CA HIS A 155 35.56 -44.46 -25.59
C HIS A 155 34.33 -43.86 -24.90
N CYS A 156 34.07 -44.35 -23.68
CA CYS A 156 32.79 -44.25 -23.01
C CYS A 156 32.55 -42.89 -22.33
N SER A 157 31.30 -42.45 -22.29
CA SER A 157 30.87 -41.33 -21.46
C SER A 157 30.97 -41.67 -19.97
N PRO A 158 31.62 -40.85 -19.13
CA PRO A 158 31.56 -41.00 -17.68
C PRO A 158 30.26 -40.40 -17.13
N PRO A 159 29.45 -41.16 -16.35
CA PRO A 159 28.27 -40.62 -15.69
C PRO A 159 28.65 -39.90 -14.40
N ASN A 160 29.05 -38.62 -14.49
CA ASN A 160 29.01 -37.66 -13.39
C ASN A 160 29.19 -36.23 -13.90
N ALA A 161 28.11 -35.66 -14.45
CA ALA A 161 27.98 -34.22 -14.57
C ALA A 161 27.73 -33.65 -13.17
N VAL A 162 28.81 -33.43 -12.40
CA VAL A 162 28.73 -32.71 -11.13
C VAL A 162 28.08 -31.36 -11.40
N ALA A 163 26.98 -31.07 -10.71
CA ALA A 163 26.21 -29.85 -10.94
C ALA A 163 27.14 -28.62 -10.85
N ALA A 164 27.07 -27.75 -11.85
CA ALA A 164 27.83 -26.50 -11.83
C ALA A 164 27.53 -25.76 -10.53
N PRO A 165 28.53 -25.21 -9.82
CA PRO A 165 28.31 -24.55 -8.55
C PRO A 165 27.31 -23.43 -8.75
N MET A 166 26.19 -23.47 -8.01
CA MET A 166 25.18 -22.43 -8.09
C MET A 166 25.86 -21.08 -7.82
N PRO A 167 25.68 -20.06 -8.69
CA PRO A 167 26.33 -18.78 -8.49
C PRO A 167 25.90 -18.23 -7.13
N ALA A 168 26.88 -17.92 -6.28
CA ALA A 168 26.64 -17.53 -4.89
C ALA A 168 25.55 -16.46 -4.83
N THR A 169 24.42 -16.79 -4.19
CA THR A 169 23.20 -15.99 -4.24
C THR A 169 23.46 -14.64 -3.59
N LYS A 170 23.64 -13.61 -4.42
CA LYS A 170 23.67 -12.21 -3.97
C LYS A 170 22.44 -11.97 -3.10
N LYS A 171 22.65 -11.49 -1.89
CA LYS A 171 21.60 -11.12 -0.95
C LYS A 171 20.65 -10.09 -1.59
N ARG A 172 19.35 -10.38 -1.61
CA ARG A 172 18.30 -9.54 -2.23
C ARG A 172 17.47 -8.79 -1.19
N VAL A 173 17.40 -9.29 0.04
CA VAL A 173 16.66 -8.67 1.14
C VAL A 173 17.61 -8.07 2.18
N PHE A 174 17.38 -6.82 2.60
CA PHE A 174 18.27 -6.05 3.50
C PHE A 174 17.51 -5.46 4.69
N HIS A 175 17.84 -5.88 5.90
CA HIS A 175 17.16 -5.47 7.14
C HIS A 175 17.57 -4.06 7.62
N PHE A 176 16.62 -3.34 8.24
CA PHE A 176 16.87 -2.06 8.91
C PHE A 176 15.97 -1.85 10.15
N GLY A 177 16.48 -1.16 11.16
CA GLY A 177 15.77 -0.74 12.36
C GLY A 177 16.69 0.09 13.26
N LYS A 178 16.17 0.72 14.33
CA LYS A 178 16.98 1.60 15.19
C LYS A 178 18.29 0.93 15.64
N GLY A 179 19.42 1.51 15.23
CA GLY A 179 20.77 1.04 15.56
C GLY A 179 21.25 -0.22 14.81
N LYS A 180 20.49 -0.73 13.83
CA LYS A 180 20.84 -1.93 13.04
C LYS A 180 20.47 -1.73 11.57
N SER A 181 21.43 -1.82 10.66
CA SER A 181 21.17 -1.76 9.22
C SER A 181 22.16 -2.63 8.45
N GLU A 182 21.66 -3.33 7.44
CA GLU A 182 22.48 -4.08 6.47
C GLU A 182 22.73 -3.28 5.19
N GLY A 183 22.01 -2.17 5.02
CA GLY A 183 22.22 -1.19 3.95
C GLY A 183 22.91 0.09 4.43
N ASN A 184 23.21 0.99 3.49
CA ASN A 184 23.66 2.36 3.77
C ASN A 184 23.28 3.31 2.64
N LYS A 185 23.48 4.62 2.84
CA LYS A 185 23.16 5.70 1.89
C LYS A 185 23.85 5.65 0.52
N ALA A 186 24.94 4.91 0.37
CA ALA A 186 25.59 4.74 -0.94
C ALA A 186 24.86 3.71 -1.83
N MET A 187 24.14 2.75 -1.23
CA MET A 187 23.50 1.63 -1.94
C MET A 187 22.19 2.00 -2.67
N LYS A 188 22.06 3.23 -3.18
CA LYS A 188 20.84 3.74 -3.82
C LYS A 188 20.42 2.96 -5.05
N ASP A 189 21.38 2.47 -5.82
CA ASP A 189 21.11 1.71 -7.04
C ASP A 189 20.54 0.31 -6.74
N LEU A 190 20.80 -0.21 -5.53
CA LEU A 190 20.36 -1.53 -5.05
C LEU A 190 19.10 -1.46 -4.16
N LEU A 191 19.01 -0.46 -3.27
CA LEU A 191 17.95 -0.32 -2.26
C LEU A 191 16.92 0.78 -2.61
N GLY A 192 17.12 1.46 -3.74
CA GLY A 192 16.40 2.68 -4.07
C GLY A 192 16.77 3.87 -3.17
N GLY A 193 16.31 5.06 -3.55
CA GLY A 193 16.50 6.28 -2.74
C GLY A 193 15.78 6.22 -1.39
N LYS A 194 14.67 5.48 -1.29
CA LYS A 194 13.94 5.27 -0.02
C LYS A 194 14.68 4.29 0.91
N GLY A 195 15.03 3.11 0.42
CA GLY A 195 15.68 2.07 1.25
C GLY A 195 17.07 2.47 1.72
N ALA A 196 17.88 3.10 0.85
CA ALA A 196 19.19 3.63 1.24
C ALA A 196 19.08 4.73 2.31
N ASN A 197 18.02 5.56 2.29
CA ASN A 197 17.77 6.56 3.33
C ASN A 197 17.21 5.95 4.62
N LEU A 198 16.33 4.94 4.55
CA LEU A 198 15.85 4.20 5.72
C LEU A 198 17.00 3.50 6.45
N ALA A 199 17.88 2.86 5.69
CA ALA A 199 19.12 2.24 6.16
C ALA A 199 20.08 3.24 6.84
N GLU A 200 20.24 4.44 6.27
CA GLU A 200 21.03 5.53 6.87
C GLU A 200 20.42 6.04 8.18
N MET A 201 19.11 6.31 8.20
CA MET A 201 18.43 6.78 9.41
C MET A 201 18.48 5.73 10.54
N ALA A 202 18.40 4.45 10.17
CA ALA A 202 18.57 3.32 11.07
C ALA A 202 20.00 3.22 11.63
N SER A 203 21.03 3.37 10.78
CA SER A 203 22.44 3.25 11.18
C SER A 203 22.90 4.41 12.08
N ILE A 204 22.44 5.64 11.84
CA ILE A 204 22.73 6.80 12.71
C ILE A 204 21.86 6.85 13.97
N GLY A 205 21.06 5.80 14.25
CA GLY A 205 20.37 5.60 15.52
C GLY A 205 19.03 6.32 15.69
N LEU A 206 18.44 6.86 14.62
CA LEU A 206 17.09 7.44 14.68
C LEU A 206 16.04 6.35 14.94
N SER A 207 14.91 6.74 15.54
CA SER A 207 13.77 5.86 15.82
C SER A 207 12.98 5.52 14.55
N VAL A 208 13.61 4.80 13.62
CA VAL A 208 12.98 4.24 12.41
C VAL A 208 12.26 2.94 12.78
N PRO A 209 10.95 2.78 12.47
CA PRO A 209 10.25 1.51 12.62
C PRO A 209 10.97 0.40 11.82
N PRO A 210 11.14 -0.81 12.37
CA PRO A 210 11.92 -1.86 11.72
C PRO A 210 11.26 -2.35 10.43
N GLY A 211 12.09 -2.83 9.52
CA GLY A 211 11.67 -3.28 8.20
C GLY A 211 12.79 -3.95 7.43
N PHE A 212 12.53 -4.20 6.15
CA PHE A 212 13.52 -4.69 5.20
C PHE A 212 13.27 -4.10 3.80
N THR A 213 14.33 -4.07 2.99
CA THR A 213 14.27 -3.63 1.59
C THR A 213 14.57 -4.82 0.68
N VAL A 214 13.63 -5.16 -0.20
CA VAL A 214 13.83 -6.09 -1.32
C VAL A 214 14.44 -5.30 -2.48
N SER A 215 15.57 -5.76 -3.03
CA SER A 215 16.42 -4.96 -3.91
C SER A 215 15.89 -4.73 -5.33
N THR A 216 16.45 -3.73 -6.02
CA THR A 216 16.24 -3.51 -7.46
C THR A 216 16.73 -4.68 -8.31
N GLU A 217 17.75 -5.44 -7.86
CA GLU A 217 18.19 -6.67 -8.53
C GLU A 217 17.12 -7.77 -8.49
N ALA A 218 16.30 -7.82 -7.43
CA ALA A 218 15.16 -8.74 -7.37
C ALA A 218 14.05 -8.33 -8.36
N CYS A 219 13.81 -7.03 -8.54
CA CYS A 219 12.89 -6.49 -9.56
C CYS A 219 13.38 -6.79 -10.99
N GLU A 220 14.68 -6.61 -11.24
CA GLU A 220 15.31 -6.93 -12.53
C GLU A 220 15.21 -8.44 -12.84
N GLN A 221 15.50 -9.31 -11.86
CA GLN A 221 15.32 -10.76 -11.97
C GLN A 221 13.87 -11.15 -12.23
N TYR A 222 12.91 -10.52 -11.55
CA TYR A 222 11.48 -10.77 -11.72
C TYR A 222 11.00 -10.44 -13.14
N GLN A 223 11.38 -9.26 -13.67
CA GLN A 223 11.02 -8.86 -15.03
C GLN A 223 11.72 -9.74 -16.08
N ALA A 224 13.00 -10.08 -15.89
CA ALA A 224 13.75 -10.99 -16.76
C ALA A 224 13.21 -12.43 -16.75
N ALA A 225 12.62 -12.88 -15.64
CA ALA A 225 11.93 -14.17 -15.51
C ALA A 225 10.50 -14.17 -16.09
N GLY A 226 10.10 -13.14 -16.83
CA GLY A 226 8.76 -13.04 -17.42
C GLY A 226 7.67 -12.78 -16.38
N ARG A 227 7.97 -11.97 -15.36
CA ARG A 227 7.10 -11.65 -14.21
C ARG A 227 6.80 -12.86 -13.30
N ALA A 228 7.74 -13.80 -13.24
CA ALA A 228 7.77 -14.87 -12.24
C ALA A 228 8.70 -14.53 -11.07
N LEU A 229 8.28 -14.87 -9.84
CA LEU A 229 9.07 -14.62 -8.63
C LEU A 229 10.36 -15.48 -8.66
N PRO A 230 11.57 -14.89 -8.65
CA PRO A 230 12.81 -15.65 -8.85
C PRO A 230 13.12 -16.57 -7.66
N PRO A 231 13.66 -17.79 -7.88
CA PRO A 231 13.89 -18.77 -6.81
C PRO A 231 14.67 -18.23 -5.59
N GLY A 232 14.25 -18.64 -4.39
CA GLY A 232 14.83 -18.23 -3.11
C GLY A 232 14.40 -16.84 -2.61
N LEU A 233 13.81 -15.99 -3.45
CA LEU A 233 13.48 -14.62 -3.05
C LEU A 233 12.32 -14.57 -2.04
N TRP A 234 11.37 -15.50 -2.13
CA TRP A 234 10.27 -15.56 -1.18
C TRP A 234 10.74 -16.05 0.19
N GLU A 235 11.70 -16.97 0.21
CA GLU A 235 12.36 -17.48 1.40
C GLU A 235 13.17 -16.37 2.09
N GLU A 236 13.97 -15.60 1.34
CA GLU A 236 14.64 -14.38 1.83
C GLU A 236 13.63 -13.31 2.33
N THR A 237 12.48 -13.17 1.69
CA THR A 237 11.43 -12.22 2.10
C THR A 237 10.77 -12.66 3.41
N LEU A 238 10.56 -13.96 3.60
CA LEU A 238 10.09 -14.53 4.85
C LEU A 238 11.16 -14.50 5.95
N GLU A 239 12.46 -14.47 5.61
CA GLU A 239 13.54 -14.21 6.58
C GLU A 239 13.51 -12.77 7.08
N GLY A 240 13.35 -11.81 6.16
CA GLY A 240 13.14 -10.40 6.51
C GLY A 240 11.90 -10.19 7.38
N LEU A 241 10.81 -10.90 7.10
CA LEU A 241 9.63 -10.89 7.95
C LEU A 241 9.93 -11.41 9.36
N ARG A 242 10.58 -12.58 9.50
CA ARG A 242 10.93 -13.16 10.81
C ARG A 242 11.81 -12.23 11.64
N TRP A 243 12.73 -11.50 11.01
CA TRP A 243 13.57 -10.51 11.68
C TRP A 243 12.76 -9.33 12.24
N VAL A 244 11.77 -8.82 11.48
CA VAL A 244 10.86 -7.74 11.95
C VAL A 244 9.94 -8.25 13.07
N GLU A 245 9.41 -9.47 12.93
CA GLU A 245 8.59 -10.14 13.94
C GLU A 245 9.33 -10.36 15.27
N GLU A 246 10.62 -10.71 15.22
CA GLU A 246 11.49 -10.81 16.40
C GLU A 246 11.76 -9.42 17.00
N TYR A 247 12.19 -8.44 16.19
CA TYR A 247 12.52 -7.09 16.63
C TYR A 247 11.33 -6.40 17.33
N MET A 248 10.12 -6.53 16.77
CA MET A 248 8.90 -5.93 17.33
C MET A 248 8.28 -6.74 18.48
N GLY A 249 8.64 -8.01 18.64
CA GLY A 249 7.89 -8.94 19.49
C GLY A 249 6.41 -9.03 19.06
N ALA A 250 6.17 -9.18 17.76
CA ALA A 250 4.84 -9.27 17.16
C ALA A 250 4.83 -10.35 16.08
N ARG A 251 3.65 -10.75 15.59
CA ARG A 251 3.52 -11.76 14.52
C ARG A 251 2.51 -11.32 13.47
N LEU A 252 2.84 -11.57 12.21
CA LEU A 252 2.01 -11.22 11.08
C LEU A 252 0.85 -12.24 10.99
N GLY A 253 -0.37 -11.78 11.31
CA GLY A 253 -1.56 -12.63 11.41
C GLY A 253 -1.92 -13.10 12.82
N ASP A 254 -1.26 -12.60 13.88
CA ASP A 254 -1.58 -12.92 15.27
C ASP A 254 -2.55 -11.87 15.88
N PRO A 255 -3.81 -12.22 16.21
CA PRO A 255 -4.75 -11.29 16.85
C PRO A 255 -4.30 -10.79 18.23
N ALA A 256 -3.54 -11.59 18.97
CA ALA A 256 -3.06 -11.24 20.30
C ALA A 256 -1.82 -10.34 20.26
N ARG A 257 -0.95 -10.44 19.23
CA ARG A 257 0.24 -9.58 19.04
C ARG A 257 0.39 -9.15 17.57
N PRO A 258 -0.55 -8.35 17.03
CA PRO A 258 -0.64 -8.10 15.60
C PRO A 258 0.53 -7.24 15.10
N LEU A 259 1.33 -7.80 14.18
CA LEU A 259 2.21 -7.03 13.32
C LEU A 259 1.43 -6.63 12.07
N LEU A 260 1.29 -5.32 11.82
CA LEU A 260 0.88 -4.79 10.52
C LEU A 260 2.08 -4.19 9.79
N LEU A 261 2.03 -4.22 8.46
CA LEU A 261 3.11 -3.78 7.57
C LEU A 261 2.63 -2.67 6.62
N SER A 262 3.58 -1.82 6.22
CA SER A 262 3.49 -1.02 5.00
C SER A 262 4.39 -1.62 3.93
N VAL A 263 3.96 -1.55 2.67
CA VAL A 263 4.72 -1.95 1.50
C VAL A 263 4.85 -0.73 0.58
N ARG A 264 6.08 -0.27 0.39
CA ARG A 264 6.38 1.02 -0.26
C ARG A 264 7.43 0.86 -1.36
N SER A 265 7.03 1.15 -2.58
CA SER A 265 7.88 1.26 -3.77
C SER A 265 9.04 2.25 -3.61
N GLY A 266 10.19 2.02 -4.24
CA GLY A 266 11.32 2.96 -4.23
C GLY A 266 12.41 2.66 -5.25
N ALA A 267 12.46 3.42 -6.34
CA ALA A 267 13.56 3.39 -7.31
C ALA A 267 14.76 4.24 -6.83
N ALA A 268 15.92 4.11 -7.51
CA ALA A 268 17.13 4.88 -7.18
C ALA A 268 16.94 6.40 -7.38
N VAL A 269 16.23 6.78 -8.46
CA VAL A 269 15.77 8.15 -8.71
C VAL A 269 14.37 8.33 -8.14
N SER A 270 14.08 9.52 -7.59
CA SER A 270 12.76 9.84 -7.06
C SER A 270 11.72 9.96 -8.18
N MET A 271 10.61 9.22 -8.06
CA MET A 271 9.48 9.27 -8.99
C MET A 271 8.21 9.61 -8.17
N PRO A 272 7.98 10.89 -7.84
CA PRO A 272 6.93 11.31 -6.90
C PRO A 272 5.53 11.05 -7.47
N GLY A 273 4.67 10.39 -6.68
CA GLY A 273 3.30 10.04 -7.07
C GLY A 273 3.19 9.00 -8.20
N MET A 274 4.29 8.33 -8.56
CA MET A 274 4.35 7.42 -9.73
C MET A 274 4.23 5.93 -9.40
N MET A 275 4.38 5.57 -8.14
CA MET A 275 4.30 4.20 -7.64
C MET A 275 3.68 4.25 -6.25
N ASP A 276 2.74 3.35 -6.01
CA ASP A 276 1.82 3.47 -4.88
C ASP A 276 2.40 2.90 -3.58
N THR A 277 1.58 2.88 -2.54
CA THR A 277 1.92 2.41 -1.19
C THR A 277 0.72 1.71 -0.59
N VAL A 278 0.95 0.55 0.00
CA VAL A 278 -0.05 -0.17 0.79
C VAL A 278 0.30 -0.01 2.27
N LEU A 279 -0.64 0.47 3.08
CA LEU A 279 -0.54 0.52 4.55
C LEU A 279 -1.43 -0.55 5.18
N ASN A 280 -1.24 -0.81 6.48
CA ASN A 280 -2.09 -1.71 7.28
C ASN A 280 -2.16 -3.18 6.78
N LEU A 281 -1.16 -3.62 6.00
CA LEU A 281 -1.08 -4.98 5.47
C LEU A 281 -0.92 -5.99 6.60
N GLY A 282 -1.64 -7.11 6.51
CA GLY A 282 -1.77 -8.12 7.55
C GLY A 282 -3.10 -8.08 8.30
N LEU A 283 -3.99 -7.13 8.00
CA LEU A 283 -5.36 -7.15 8.49
C LEU A 283 -6.18 -8.26 7.82
N ASN A 284 -6.92 -8.99 8.66
CA ASN A 284 -8.03 -9.87 8.34
C ASN A 284 -9.06 -9.74 9.49
N ASP A 285 -10.14 -10.51 9.48
CA ASP A 285 -11.20 -10.39 10.51
C ASP A 285 -10.70 -10.65 11.95
N GLU A 286 -9.85 -11.66 12.13
CA GLU A 286 -9.32 -12.05 13.42
C GLU A 286 -8.35 -10.96 13.95
N VAL A 287 -7.44 -10.50 13.09
CA VAL A 287 -6.47 -9.43 13.40
C VAL A 287 -7.19 -8.09 13.62
N ALA A 288 -8.26 -7.79 12.87
CA ALA A 288 -9.06 -6.58 13.07
C ALA A 288 -9.81 -6.61 14.42
N ALA A 289 -10.34 -7.76 14.83
CA ALA A 289 -10.92 -7.93 16.17
C ALA A 289 -9.87 -7.81 17.29
N GLY A 290 -8.68 -8.38 17.10
CA GLY A 290 -7.55 -8.24 18.04
C GLY A 290 -7.03 -6.79 18.16
N LEU A 291 -7.00 -6.06 17.04
CA LEU A 291 -6.67 -4.64 17.00
C LEU A 291 -7.75 -3.77 17.66
N ALA A 292 -9.02 -4.06 17.40
CA ALA A 292 -10.17 -3.40 18.02
C ALA A 292 -10.12 -3.49 19.56
N ALA A 293 -9.88 -4.69 20.09
CA ALA A 293 -9.76 -4.94 21.53
C ALA A 293 -8.59 -4.19 22.21
N LYS A 294 -7.59 -3.74 21.43
CA LYS A 294 -6.41 -3.01 21.94
C LYS A 294 -6.43 -1.50 21.68
N SER A 295 -7.14 -1.07 20.64
CA SER A 295 -6.98 0.27 20.05
C SER A 295 -8.31 0.94 19.70
N GLY A 296 -9.43 0.29 20.02
CA GLY A 296 -10.79 0.79 19.81
C GLY A 296 -11.36 0.36 18.46
N ASP A 297 -12.59 -0.19 18.50
CA ASP A 297 -13.32 -0.69 17.33
C ASP A 297 -13.27 0.25 16.12
N ARG A 298 -13.61 1.54 16.32
CA ARG A 298 -13.72 2.52 15.22
C ARG A 298 -12.40 2.66 14.44
N PHE A 299 -11.27 2.69 15.14
CA PHE A 299 -9.95 2.79 14.50
C PHE A 299 -9.59 1.51 13.72
N ALA A 300 -9.85 0.34 14.30
CA ALA A 300 -9.53 -0.94 13.69
C ALA A 300 -10.34 -1.18 12.40
N TYR A 301 -11.65 -0.92 12.42
CA TYR A 301 -12.50 -1.10 11.23
C TYR A 301 -12.35 0.04 10.20
N ASP A 302 -12.02 1.29 10.59
CA ASP A 302 -11.63 2.33 9.62
C ASP A 302 -10.32 1.96 8.91
N SER A 303 -9.31 1.49 9.65
CA SER A 303 -8.06 0.99 9.09
C SER A 303 -8.27 -0.23 8.18
N TYR A 304 -9.24 -1.09 8.49
CA TYR A 304 -9.55 -2.28 7.68
C TYR A 304 -10.31 -1.94 6.39
N ARG A 305 -11.32 -1.05 6.40
CA ARG A 305 -11.95 -0.60 5.12
C ARG A 305 -10.94 0.10 4.21
N ARG A 306 -10.04 0.94 4.77
CA ARG A 306 -8.99 1.63 4.00
C ARG A 306 -7.99 0.64 3.41
N PHE A 307 -7.65 -0.42 4.16
CA PHE A 307 -6.81 -1.49 3.62
C PHE A 307 -7.51 -2.27 2.51
N LEU A 308 -8.79 -2.62 2.67
CA LEU A 308 -9.56 -3.34 1.65
C LEU A 308 -9.65 -2.57 0.32
N ASP A 309 -9.93 -1.27 0.36
CA ASP A 309 -9.93 -0.40 -0.83
C ASP A 309 -8.53 -0.28 -1.44
N MET A 310 -7.55 0.20 -0.66
CA MET A 310 -6.17 0.42 -1.11
C MET A 310 -5.48 -0.85 -1.63
N PHE A 311 -5.65 -2.01 -0.99
CA PHE A 311 -5.13 -3.29 -1.48
C PHE A 311 -5.89 -3.74 -2.73
N GLY A 312 -7.21 -3.54 -2.76
CA GLY A 312 -8.04 -3.85 -3.92
C GLY A 312 -7.57 -3.06 -5.14
N ASN A 313 -7.33 -1.77 -4.99
CA ASN A 313 -6.89 -0.89 -6.05
C ASN A 313 -5.44 -1.10 -6.46
N VAL A 314 -4.49 -1.10 -5.52
CA VAL A 314 -3.04 -1.15 -5.82
C VAL A 314 -2.56 -2.55 -6.17
N VAL A 315 -3.15 -3.60 -5.57
CA VAL A 315 -2.63 -4.98 -5.67
C VAL A 315 -3.52 -5.90 -6.51
N MET A 316 -4.84 -5.71 -6.47
CA MET A 316 -5.79 -6.53 -7.24
C MET A 316 -6.34 -5.83 -8.50
N ASP A 317 -5.96 -4.57 -8.77
CA ASP A 317 -6.44 -3.75 -9.89
C ASP A 317 -7.98 -3.61 -9.92
N ILE A 318 -8.57 -3.31 -8.77
CA ILE A 318 -10.01 -3.02 -8.60
C ILE A 318 -10.21 -1.50 -8.61
N PRO A 319 -11.10 -0.92 -9.44
CA PRO A 319 -11.32 0.52 -9.44
C PRO A 319 -11.81 1.05 -8.08
N HIS A 320 -11.08 2.02 -7.50
CA HIS A 320 -11.40 2.71 -6.23
C HIS A 320 -12.87 3.19 -6.16
N ALA A 321 -13.44 3.64 -7.28
CA ALA A 321 -14.83 4.06 -7.41
C ALA A 321 -15.86 2.99 -6.95
N LEU A 322 -15.54 1.70 -7.05
CA LEU A 322 -16.43 0.62 -6.59
C LEU A 322 -16.50 0.50 -5.06
N PHE A 323 -15.46 0.96 -4.34
CA PHE A 323 -15.44 1.04 -2.89
C PHE A 323 -16.14 2.32 -2.42
N GLU A 324 -15.85 3.46 -3.06
CA GLU A 324 -16.52 4.74 -2.81
C GLU A 324 -18.04 4.66 -3.05
N GLU A 325 -18.51 3.89 -4.05
CA GLU A 325 -19.94 3.64 -4.26
C GLU A 325 -20.62 3.05 -3.01
N LYS A 326 -19.99 2.06 -2.36
CA LYS A 326 -20.55 1.46 -1.13
C LYS A 326 -20.45 2.41 0.06
N LEU A 327 -19.38 3.21 0.15
CA LEU A 327 -19.19 4.22 1.20
C LEU A 327 -20.25 5.34 1.11
N GLU A 328 -20.45 5.92 -0.07
CA GLU A 328 -21.46 6.96 -0.30
C GLU A 328 -22.88 6.42 -0.13
N ALA A 329 -23.16 5.20 -0.60
CA ALA A 329 -24.45 4.54 -0.34
C ALA A 329 -24.71 4.36 1.16
N MET A 330 -23.68 4.00 1.95
CA MET A 330 -23.80 3.93 3.41
C MET A 330 -23.99 5.31 4.05
N LYS A 331 -23.19 6.32 3.68
CA LYS A 331 -23.33 7.69 4.21
C LYS A 331 -24.74 8.25 3.95
N ALA A 332 -25.26 8.09 2.73
CA ALA A 332 -26.62 8.45 2.37
C ALA A 332 -27.68 7.67 3.18
N ALA A 333 -27.50 6.36 3.39
CA ALA A 333 -28.43 5.54 4.17
C ALA A 333 -28.44 5.85 5.68
N LYS A 334 -27.32 6.35 6.23
CA LYS A 334 -27.19 6.74 7.65
C LYS A 334 -27.46 8.24 7.87
N GLY A 335 -27.55 9.04 6.81
CA GLY A 335 -27.83 10.49 6.87
C GLY A 335 -26.66 11.33 7.37
N VAL A 336 -25.42 10.98 7.00
CA VAL A 336 -24.20 11.68 7.41
C VAL A 336 -23.38 12.15 6.21
N ASP A 337 -22.74 13.32 6.32
CA ASP A 337 -21.93 13.87 5.23
C ASP A 337 -20.46 13.37 5.26
N ASN A 338 -19.89 13.16 6.45
CA ASN A 338 -18.46 12.90 6.61
C ASN A 338 -18.15 11.45 7.04
N ASP A 339 -17.06 10.91 6.51
CA ASP A 339 -16.42 9.65 6.95
C ASP A 339 -16.08 9.59 8.45
N THR A 340 -15.96 10.74 9.12
CA THR A 340 -15.75 10.84 10.58
C THR A 340 -16.97 10.39 11.37
N ASP A 341 -18.16 10.55 10.80
CA ASP A 341 -19.42 10.51 11.53
C ASP A 341 -20.03 9.10 11.55
N LEU A 342 -19.53 8.21 10.67
CA LEU A 342 -19.79 6.77 10.69
C LEU A 342 -19.31 6.12 12.00
N THR A 343 -20.14 5.27 12.59
CA THR A 343 -19.83 4.55 13.84
C THR A 343 -18.99 3.29 13.57
N ALA A 344 -18.45 2.71 14.65
CA ALA A 344 -17.73 1.44 14.56
C ALA A 344 -18.58 0.27 14.01
N ASN A 345 -19.91 0.32 14.16
CA ASN A 345 -20.79 -0.73 13.63
C ASN A 345 -21.07 -0.54 12.14
N ASP A 346 -21.17 0.72 11.68
CA ASP A 346 -21.29 1.02 10.25
C ASP A 346 -20.00 0.63 9.52
N LEU A 347 -18.83 0.90 10.12
CA LEU A 347 -17.53 0.48 9.58
C LEU A 347 -17.37 -1.05 9.53
N ARG A 348 -17.93 -1.80 10.49
CA ARG A 348 -18.01 -3.28 10.43
C ARG A 348 -18.87 -3.75 9.26
N GLU A 349 -20.04 -3.14 9.08
CA GLU A 349 -20.96 -3.43 7.97
C GLU A 349 -20.29 -3.14 6.62
N LEU A 350 -19.59 -2.00 6.51
CA LEU A 350 -18.90 -1.56 5.31
C LEU A 350 -17.71 -2.46 4.96
N VAL A 351 -16.96 -2.97 5.95
CA VAL A 351 -15.92 -4.00 5.74
C VAL A 351 -16.51 -5.27 5.10
N GLY A 352 -17.75 -5.64 5.44
CA GLY A 352 -18.48 -6.71 4.75
C GLY A 352 -18.78 -6.38 3.30
N GLN A 353 -19.33 -5.19 3.05
CA GLN A 353 -19.65 -4.71 1.69
C GLN A 353 -18.40 -4.59 0.81
N TYR A 354 -17.27 -4.10 1.35
CA TYR A 354 -15.99 -3.97 0.64
C TYR A 354 -15.42 -5.33 0.24
N LYS A 355 -15.62 -6.41 1.01
CA LYS A 355 -15.21 -7.77 0.58
C LYS A 355 -16.05 -8.28 -0.59
N ASN A 356 -17.33 -7.92 -0.66
CA ASN A 356 -18.18 -8.28 -1.78
C ASN A 356 -17.68 -7.64 -3.09
N VAL A 357 -17.13 -6.42 -3.04
CA VAL A 357 -16.51 -5.75 -4.21
C VAL A 357 -15.39 -6.60 -4.84
N TYR A 358 -14.61 -7.36 -4.07
CA TYR A 358 -13.59 -8.27 -4.63
C TYR A 358 -14.23 -9.39 -5.46
N VAL A 359 -15.31 -9.98 -4.95
CA VAL A 359 -16.06 -11.05 -5.62
C VAL A 359 -16.81 -10.50 -6.84
N GLU A 360 -17.43 -9.32 -6.71
CA GLU A 360 -18.12 -8.60 -7.79
C GLU A 360 -17.17 -8.20 -8.94
N ALA A 361 -15.95 -7.75 -8.64
CA ALA A 361 -15.01 -7.19 -9.63
C ALA A 361 -13.98 -8.19 -10.19
N LYS A 362 -13.61 -9.24 -9.44
CA LYS A 362 -12.54 -10.20 -9.83
C LYS A 362 -12.96 -11.67 -9.71
N GLY A 363 -14.12 -11.97 -9.10
CA GLY A 363 -14.57 -13.36 -8.86
C GLY A 363 -13.82 -14.08 -7.72
N GLU A 364 -12.89 -13.40 -7.05
CA GLU A 364 -12.08 -13.92 -5.95
C GLU A 364 -12.45 -13.27 -4.62
N GLN A 365 -12.21 -13.97 -3.50
CA GLN A 365 -12.34 -13.37 -2.17
C GLN A 365 -11.08 -12.59 -1.80
N PHE A 366 -11.23 -11.56 -0.96
CA PHE A 366 -10.09 -10.87 -0.34
C PHE A 366 -9.16 -11.88 0.37
N PRO A 367 -7.83 -11.87 0.09
CA PRO A 367 -6.90 -12.84 0.67
C PRO A 367 -6.74 -12.61 2.19
N SER A 368 -7.31 -13.49 2.99
CA SER A 368 -7.27 -13.43 4.46
C SER A 368 -5.93 -13.85 5.08
N ASP A 369 -5.06 -14.55 4.35
CA ASP A 369 -3.68 -14.86 4.76
C ASP A 369 -2.76 -13.63 4.55
N PRO A 370 -2.18 -13.07 5.63
CA PRO A 370 -1.21 -11.98 5.55
C PRO A 370 0.04 -12.28 4.73
N LYS A 371 0.48 -13.55 4.62
CA LYS A 371 1.67 -13.90 3.84
C LYS A 371 1.35 -13.86 2.35
N ARG A 372 0.18 -14.33 1.92
CA ARG A 372 -0.35 -14.13 0.57
C ARG A 372 -0.57 -12.64 0.26
N GLN A 373 -1.09 -11.84 1.20
CA GLN A 373 -1.17 -10.39 1.04
C GLN A 373 0.22 -9.77 0.78
N LEU A 374 1.22 -10.11 1.59
CA LEU A 374 2.59 -9.61 1.45
C LEU A 374 3.22 -10.03 0.11
N GLN A 375 3.04 -11.28 -0.30
CA GLN A 375 3.53 -11.80 -1.58
C GLN A 375 2.93 -11.02 -2.76
N LEU A 376 1.60 -10.84 -2.78
CA LEU A 376 0.90 -10.09 -3.81
C LEU A 376 1.33 -8.61 -3.84
N ALA A 377 1.50 -7.97 -2.67
CA ALA A 377 1.95 -6.58 -2.60
C ALA A 377 3.41 -6.38 -3.09
N VAL A 378 4.30 -7.35 -2.85
CA VAL A 378 5.68 -7.34 -3.41
C VAL A 378 5.64 -7.46 -4.94
N LEU A 379 4.81 -8.36 -5.48
CA LEU A 379 4.63 -8.55 -6.92
C LEU A 379 4.06 -7.29 -7.58
N ALA A 380 2.97 -6.73 -7.03
CA ALA A 380 2.34 -5.50 -7.55
C ALA A 380 3.30 -4.30 -7.57
N VAL A 381 4.21 -4.19 -6.59
CA VAL A 381 5.26 -3.15 -6.63
C VAL A 381 6.26 -3.41 -7.77
N PHE A 382 6.66 -4.66 -8.04
CA PHE A 382 7.50 -4.97 -9.20
C PHE A 382 6.79 -4.75 -10.54
N ASP A 383 5.50 -5.05 -10.65
CA ASP A 383 4.68 -4.77 -11.83
C ASP A 383 4.49 -3.26 -12.05
N SER A 384 4.30 -2.48 -10.97
CA SER A 384 4.15 -1.01 -11.03
C SER A 384 5.32 -0.31 -11.73
N TRP A 385 6.51 -0.93 -11.71
CA TRP A 385 7.69 -0.46 -12.44
C TRP A 385 7.45 -0.35 -13.95
N ASP A 386 6.71 -1.29 -14.54
CA ASP A 386 6.44 -1.36 -15.99
C ASP A 386 5.07 -0.75 -16.37
N SER A 387 4.38 -0.12 -15.41
CA SER A 387 3.12 0.57 -15.67
C SER A 387 3.27 1.62 -16.80
N PRO A 388 2.25 1.84 -17.65
CA PRO A 388 2.30 2.87 -18.70
C PRO A 388 2.63 4.26 -18.15
N ARG A 389 2.17 4.55 -16.92
CA ARG A 389 2.46 5.76 -16.16
C ARG A 389 3.96 5.87 -15.86
N ALA A 390 4.57 4.86 -15.23
CA ALA A 390 6.00 4.84 -14.90
C ALA A 390 6.90 4.90 -16.14
N ASN A 391 6.56 4.13 -17.19
CA ASN A 391 7.25 4.16 -18.47
C ASN A 391 7.20 5.56 -19.12
N LYS A 392 6.03 6.21 -19.16
CA LYS A 392 5.90 7.56 -19.71
C LYS A 392 6.67 8.61 -18.88
N TYR A 393 6.71 8.48 -17.56
CA TYR A 393 7.50 9.36 -16.70
C TYR A 393 9.01 9.21 -16.95
N ARG A 394 9.53 7.98 -17.02
CA ARG A 394 10.95 7.74 -17.35
C ARG A 394 11.30 8.32 -18.72
N SER A 395 10.44 8.13 -19.71
CA SER A 395 10.59 8.69 -21.06
C SER A 395 10.65 10.22 -21.06
N ILE A 396 9.71 10.91 -20.38
CA ILE A 396 9.66 12.38 -20.32
C ILE A 396 10.89 12.96 -19.62
N ASN A 397 11.32 12.34 -18.50
CA ASN A 397 12.44 12.82 -17.69
C ASN A 397 13.81 12.26 -18.16
N GLN A 398 13.86 11.56 -19.31
CA GLN A 398 15.07 10.98 -19.90
C GLN A 398 15.83 10.01 -18.96
N ILE A 399 15.11 9.34 -18.05
CA ILE A 399 15.68 8.43 -17.05
C ILE A 399 15.95 7.07 -17.69
N THR A 400 17.23 6.77 -17.92
CA THR A 400 17.73 5.50 -18.48
C THR A 400 18.63 4.76 -17.47
N GLY A 401 18.96 3.50 -17.74
CA GLY A 401 19.92 2.71 -16.94
C GLY A 401 19.42 2.20 -15.57
N LEU A 402 18.19 2.52 -15.15
CA LEU A 402 17.62 2.01 -13.91
C LEU A 402 17.15 0.55 -14.05
N ARG A 403 17.63 -0.32 -13.16
CA ARG A 403 17.41 -1.77 -13.16
C ARG A 403 16.01 -2.19 -12.70
N GLY A 404 15.37 -1.39 -11.86
CA GLY A 404 14.07 -1.70 -11.28
C GLY A 404 13.67 -0.74 -10.15
N THR A 405 12.65 -1.14 -9.39
CA THR A 405 12.25 -0.50 -8.13
C THR A 405 12.51 -1.45 -6.96
N ALA A 406 12.91 -0.93 -5.80
CA ALA A 406 13.04 -1.69 -4.56
C ALA A 406 11.70 -1.70 -3.80
N VAL A 407 11.45 -2.76 -3.03
CA VAL A 407 10.25 -2.88 -2.18
C VAL A 407 10.65 -2.69 -0.73
N ASN A 408 10.18 -1.62 -0.10
CA ASN A 408 10.43 -1.33 1.31
C ASN A 408 9.26 -1.87 2.12
N VAL A 409 9.48 -2.90 2.93
CA VAL A 409 8.48 -3.49 3.82
C VAL A 409 8.80 -3.04 5.24
N GLN A 410 7.90 -2.34 5.90
CA GLN A 410 8.18 -1.68 7.18
C GLN A 410 7.01 -1.85 8.16
N CYS A 411 7.30 -2.12 9.43
CA CYS A 411 6.31 -2.18 10.50
C CYS A 411 5.46 -0.90 10.54
N MET A 412 4.14 -1.05 10.62
CA MET A 412 3.23 0.08 10.81
C MET A 412 3.49 0.78 12.15
N VAL A 413 3.28 2.09 12.12
CA VAL A 413 3.01 2.92 13.29
C VAL A 413 1.74 3.75 12.99
N PHE A 414 0.94 4.02 14.01
CA PHE A 414 -0.40 4.57 13.84
C PHE A 414 -0.46 6.00 14.39
N GLY A 415 -0.75 6.98 13.53
CA GLY A 415 -1.03 8.35 13.95
C GLY A 415 -2.48 8.58 14.42
N ASN A 416 -3.33 7.56 14.28
CA ASN A 416 -4.79 7.59 14.44
C ASN A 416 -5.31 6.75 15.62
N MET A 417 -4.52 6.61 16.70
CA MET A 417 -4.92 5.96 17.95
C MET A 417 -5.45 6.97 19.00
N GLY A 418 -6.04 8.08 18.56
CA GLY A 418 -6.55 9.16 19.43
C GLY A 418 -5.61 10.37 19.54
N ASN A 419 -5.98 11.31 20.43
CA ASN A 419 -5.42 12.67 20.46
C ASN A 419 -3.96 12.77 20.95
N THR A 420 -3.36 11.68 21.42
CA THR A 420 -1.92 11.57 21.76
C THR A 420 -1.08 11.03 20.60
N SER A 421 -1.71 10.72 19.46
CA SER A 421 -1.08 10.25 18.22
C SER A 421 -1.25 11.28 17.11
N GLY A 422 -0.42 11.20 16.07
CA GLY A 422 -0.56 12.01 14.87
C GLY A 422 0.47 11.68 13.81
N THR A 423 0.39 12.36 12.68
CA THR A 423 1.30 12.24 11.53
C THR A 423 1.62 13.62 10.97
N GLY A 424 2.78 13.79 10.33
CA GLY A 424 3.19 15.09 9.80
C GLY A 424 4.40 15.03 8.88
N VAL A 425 4.57 16.09 8.10
CA VAL A 425 5.66 16.24 7.13
C VAL A 425 6.28 17.62 7.33
N LEU A 426 7.60 17.68 7.48
CA LEU A 426 8.34 18.92 7.63
C LEU A 426 9.64 18.96 6.84
N PHE A 427 10.05 20.18 6.53
CA PHE A 427 11.34 20.55 5.99
C PHE A 427 12.14 21.25 7.09
N THR A 428 13.46 21.03 7.13
CA THR A 428 14.38 21.64 8.11
C THR A 428 14.66 23.12 7.83
N ARG A 429 14.20 23.62 6.68
CA ARG A 429 14.17 25.01 6.23
C ARG A 429 12.91 25.25 5.41
N ASN A 430 12.47 26.49 5.27
CA ASN A 430 11.38 26.85 4.36
C ASN A 430 11.77 26.51 2.90
N PRO A 431 11.01 25.65 2.19
CA PRO A 431 11.37 25.21 0.83
C PRO A 431 11.19 26.30 -0.23
N SER A 432 10.41 27.34 0.06
CA SER A 432 10.12 28.44 -0.86
C SER A 432 11.06 29.64 -0.69
N THR A 433 11.54 29.90 0.54
CA THR A 433 12.39 31.07 0.85
C THR A 433 13.81 30.73 1.29
N GLY A 434 14.11 29.47 1.63
CA GLY A 434 15.39 29.04 2.19
C GLY A 434 15.62 29.41 3.67
N GLU A 435 14.65 30.08 4.32
CA GLU A 435 14.70 30.48 5.73
C GLU A 435 15.03 29.29 6.65
N LYS A 436 15.98 29.47 7.59
CA LYS A 436 16.43 28.43 8.51
C LYS A 436 15.45 28.23 9.70
N LYS A 437 14.20 27.89 9.37
CA LYS A 437 13.10 27.63 10.29
C LYS A 437 12.40 26.33 9.88
N LEU A 438 11.89 25.56 10.85
CA LEU A 438 11.07 24.39 10.55
C LEU A 438 9.80 24.83 9.83
N TYR A 439 9.49 24.16 8.72
CA TYR A 439 8.31 24.45 7.90
C TYR A 439 7.61 23.13 7.56
N GLY A 440 6.34 22.99 7.91
CA GLY A 440 5.63 21.73 7.75
C GLY A 440 4.25 21.72 8.39
N GLU A 441 3.58 20.58 8.27
CA GLU A 441 2.20 20.36 8.70
C GLU A 441 2.13 19.09 9.58
N PHE A 442 1.18 19.07 10.52
CA PHE A 442 0.95 17.95 11.43
C PHE A 442 -0.55 17.81 11.71
N LEU A 443 -1.04 16.56 11.70
CA LEU A 443 -2.43 16.20 11.92
C LEU A 443 -2.51 15.25 13.13
N VAL A 444 -3.23 15.70 14.16
CA VAL A 444 -3.56 14.89 15.34
C VAL A 444 -4.58 13.81 14.94
N ASN A 445 -4.45 12.60 15.48
CA ASN A 445 -5.37 11.48 15.28
C ASN A 445 -5.62 11.12 13.80
N ALA A 446 -4.56 11.13 12.97
CA ALA A 446 -4.64 10.96 11.52
C ALA A 446 -3.56 10.00 10.98
N GLN A 447 -3.78 9.44 9.78
CA GLN A 447 -2.88 8.54 9.07
C GLN A 447 -2.69 9.05 7.62
N VAL A 448 -1.45 8.99 7.11
CA VAL A 448 -0.98 9.51 5.80
C VAL A 448 0.04 8.53 5.23
#